data_AF-A0AAW3GMC1-F1
#
_entry.id   AF-A0AAW3GMC1-F1
#
_cell.length_a   1.000
_cell.length_b   1.000
_cell.length_c   1.000
_cell.angle_alpha   90.00
_cell.angle_beta   90.00
_cell.angle_gamma   90.00
#
_symmetry.space_group_name_H-M   'P 1'
#
loop_
_entity.id
_entity.type
_entity.pdbx_description
1 polymer ?
#
loop_
_entity_poly.entity_id
_entity_poly.type
_entity_poly.pdbx_seq_one_letter_code
_entity_poly.pdbx_strand_id
1 'polypeptide(L)'
;MKIVAPVMPRNVEEAQSIDVSKYQDVNLIEWRADFLPKEDIVSVAPAIFEKFAGREIIFTLRTSREGGHITLSDQEYVDLIKEINAIYNPDYIDFEYFSHKAVFHEMLDFPNLVLSYHNFDETPENLMEAFSEMTKLAPRVVKIAVMPQSEQDVLDLMNYTRGFKTLNPEQEFATMSMGKLGRLSRLAGDVVGSSWTFVSLDQASAPGQVSLADMKRILHVLESED
;
A
#
# COMPACT_ATOMS: atom_id res chain seq x y z
N MET A 1 -10.88 -8.53 6.69
CA MET A 1 -9.89 -7.62 6.08
C MET A 1 -8.77 -7.17 7.04
N LYS A 2 -7.50 -7.03 6.60
CA LYS A 2 -6.40 -6.43 7.40
C LYS A 2 -6.40 -4.89 7.28
N ILE A 3 -6.20 -4.19 8.39
CA ILE A 3 -6.03 -2.73 8.45
C ILE A 3 -4.55 -2.36 8.35
N VAL A 4 -4.22 -1.52 7.37
CA VAL A 4 -2.89 -0.97 7.12
C VAL A 4 -2.86 0.51 7.50
N ALA A 5 -1.92 0.92 8.34
CA ALA A 5 -1.74 2.34 8.67
C ALA A 5 -0.32 2.83 8.32
N PRO A 6 -0.21 4.03 7.73
CA PRO A 6 1.08 4.58 7.34
C PRO A 6 1.84 5.20 8.52
N VAL A 7 3.16 5.24 8.37
CA VAL A 7 4.13 5.97 9.19
C VAL A 7 4.97 6.81 8.24
N MET A 8 4.99 8.14 8.45
CA MET A 8 5.50 9.12 7.48
C MET A 8 6.41 10.16 8.16
N PRO A 9 7.50 9.75 8.84
CA PRO A 9 8.39 10.71 9.49
C PRO A 9 9.19 11.46 8.43
N ARG A 10 9.55 12.71 8.71
CA ARG A 10 10.36 13.55 7.81
C ARG A 10 11.82 13.66 8.23
N ASN A 11 12.18 13.09 9.38
CA ASN A 11 13.52 13.04 9.96
C ASN A 11 13.58 12.00 11.08
N VAL A 12 14.76 11.80 11.67
CA VAL A 12 14.98 10.83 12.74
C VAL A 12 14.26 11.21 14.03
N GLU A 13 14.15 12.51 14.35
CA GLU A 13 13.46 12.99 15.55
C GLU A 13 11.97 12.67 15.49
N GLU A 14 11.33 12.91 14.35
CA GLU A 14 9.95 12.54 14.09
C GLU A 14 9.76 11.03 14.21
N ALA A 15 10.64 10.23 13.58
CA ALA A 15 10.61 8.78 13.69
C ALA A 15 10.72 8.32 15.15
N GLN A 16 11.63 8.90 15.94
CA GLN A 16 11.81 8.60 17.36
C GLN A 16 10.63 9.06 18.22
N SER A 17 9.90 10.09 17.82
CA SER A 17 8.74 10.62 18.53
C SER A 17 7.42 9.87 18.27
N ILE A 18 7.41 8.91 17.34
CA ILE A 18 6.20 8.12 17.03
C ILE A 18 5.67 7.44 18.29
N ASP A 19 4.39 7.73 18.56
CA ASP A 19 3.58 7.08 19.59
C ASP A 19 2.96 5.79 19.04
N VAL A 20 3.59 4.66 19.38
CA VAL A 20 3.17 3.32 18.94
C VAL A 20 1.79 2.91 19.48
N SER A 21 1.28 3.56 20.54
CA SER A 21 -0.03 3.23 21.11
C SER A 21 -1.17 3.53 20.13
N LYS A 22 -0.98 4.51 19.23
CA LYS A 22 -1.93 4.85 18.16
C LYS A 22 -2.12 3.72 17.14
N TYR A 23 -1.18 2.79 17.07
CA TYR A 23 -1.18 1.68 16.13
C TYR A 23 -1.72 0.38 16.75
N GLN A 24 -2.24 0.41 17.99
CA GLN A 24 -2.66 -0.80 18.70
C GLN A 24 -3.62 -1.70 17.90
N ASP A 25 -4.57 -1.09 17.17
CA ASP A 25 -5.60 -1.76 16.37
C ASP A 25 -5.22 -1.91 14.89
N VAL A 26 -3.96 -1.63 14.53
CA VAL A 26 -3.45 -1.76 13.16
C VAL A 26 -2.80 -3.13 13.01
N ASN A 27 -3.15 -3.83 11.93
CA ASN A 27 -2.60 -5.16 11.64
C ASN A 27 -1.23 -5.07 10.96
N LEU A 28 -1.03 -4.05 10.11
CA LEU A 28 0.15 -3.91 9.26
C LEU A 28 0.61 -2.46 9.22
N ILE A 29 1.91 -2.24 9.46
CA ILE A 29 2.50 -0.91 9.45
C ILE A 29 3.10 -0.65 8.07
N GLU A 30 2.68 0.42 7.39
CA GLU A 30 3.33 0.85 6.14
C GLU A 30 4.31 1.98 6.45
N TRP A 31 5.62 1.71 6.38
CA TRP A 31 6.61 2.78 6.41
C TRP A 31 6.73 3.42 5.03
N ARG A 32 6.22 4.65 4.92
CA ARG A 32 6.33 5.51 3.73
C ARG A 32 7.65 6.27 3.79
N ALA A 33 8.73 5.60 3.39
CA ALA A 33 10.09 6.12 3.44
C ALA A 33 10.32 7.29 2.46
N ASP A 34 9.46 7.46 1.46
CA ASP A 34 9.54 8.58 0.50
C ASP A 34 9.30 9.96 1.13
N PHE A 35 8.82 10.03 2.38
CA PHE A 35 8.75 11.29 3.14
C PHE A 35 10.10 11.78 3.66
N LEU A 36 11.14 10.95 3.58
CA LEU A 36 12.51 11.28 3.94
C LEU A 36 13.34 11.64 2.68
N PRO A 37 14.37 12.50 2.81
CA PRO A 37 15.45 12.56 1.84
C PRO A 37 16.10 11.17 1.66
N LYS A 38 16.59 10.85 0.46
CA LYS A 38 17.11 9.51 0.15
C LYS A 38 18.27 9.11 1.06
N GLU A 39 19.11 10.07 1.41
CA GLU A 39 20.27 9.93 2.28
C GLU A 39 19.93 9.60 3.74
N ASP A 40 18.68 9.89 4.17
CA ASP A 40 18.24 9.69 5.54
C ASP A 40 17.49 8.37 5.75
N ILE A 41 17.06 7.70 4.67
CA ILE A 41 16.23 6.49 4.76
C ILE A 41 16.91 5.40 5.59
N VAL A 42 18.16 5.08 5.27
CA VAL A 42 18.91 4.00 5.92
C VAL A 42 19.24 4.35 7.38
N SER A 43 19.49 5.64 7.68
CA SER A 43 19.82 6.09 9.04
C SER A 43 18.59 6.15 9.96
N VAL A 44 17.40 6.37 9.40
CA VAL A 44 16.12 6.38 10.13
C VAL A 44 15.54 4.97 10.30
N ALA A 45 15.88 4.03 9.41
CA ALA A 45 15.38 2.66 9.45
C ALA A 45 15.46 1.99 10.84
N PRO A 46 16.57 2.04 11.61
CA PRO A 46 16.63 1.43 12.94
C PRO A 46 15.51 1.89 13.86
N ALA A 47 15.20 3.19 13.88
CA ALA A 47 14.17 3.75 14.74
C ALA A 47 12.77 3.21 14.40
N ILE A 48 12.49 2.97 13.12
CA ILE A 48 11.21 2.40 12.66
C ILE A 48 11.13 0.92 13.01
N PHE A 49 12.13 0.12 12.64
CA PHE A 49 12.12 -1.32 12.87
C PHE A 49 12.15 -1.69 14.36
N GLU A 50 12.87 -0.93 15.19
CA GLU A 50 12.87 -1.14 16.65
C GLU A 50 11.51 -0.78 17.28
N LYS A 51 10.89 0.34 16.87
CA LYS A 51 9.59 0.77 17.42
C LYS A 51 8.45 -0.18 17.09
N PHE A 52 8.45 -0.71 15.88
CA PHE A 52 7.41 -1.61 15.40
C PHE A 52 7.82 -3.09 15.47
N ALA A 53 8.87 -3.41 16.23
CA ALA A 53 9.28 -4.78 16.48
C ALA A 53 8.10 -5.64 16.97
N GLY A 54 7.91 -6.80 16.33
CA GLY A 54 6.78 -7.69 16.60
C GLY A 54 5.48 -7.35 15.85
N ARG A 55 5.48 -6.32 14.99
CA ARG A 55 4.42 -6.08 14.00
C ARG A 55 4.93 -6.37 12.59
N GLU A 56 4.03 -6.76 11.70
CA GLU A 56 4.37 -6.84 10.29
C GLU A 56 4.61 -5.41 9.73
N ILE A 57 5.64 -5.25 8.90
CA ILE A 57 6.03 -3.98 8.28
C ILE A 57 6.07 -4.11 6.75
N ILE A 58 5.44 -3.15 6.06
CA ILE A 58 5.66 -2.89 4.63
C ILE A 58 6.69 -1.76 4.51
N PHE A 59 7.77 -1.99 3.78
CA PHE A 59 8.64 -0.92 3.32
C PHE A 59 8.12 -0.38 1.98
N THR A 60 7.78 0.91 1.93
CA THR A 60 7.24 1.56 0.74
C THR A 60 8.05 2.80 0.37
N LEU A 61 8.61 2.80 -0.84
CA LEU A 61 9.10 3.99 -1.52
C LEU A 61 8.10 4.39 -2.61
N ARG A 62 7.15 5.26 -2.27
CA ARG A 62 6.24 5.81 -3.29
C ARG A 62 6.98 6.89 -4.07
N THR A 63 7.20 6.72 -5.37
CA THR A 63 7.87 7.75 -6.16
C THR A 63 6.91 8.85 -6.60
N SER A 64 7.45 9.99 -6.98
CA SER A 64 6.68 11.13 -7.50
C SER A 64 5.86 10.79 -8.75
N ARG A 65 6.26 9.77 -9.53
CA ARG A 65 5.49 9.27 -10.70
C ARG A 65 4.16 8.64 -10.32
N GLU A 66 4.08 8.12 -9.10
CA GLU A 66 2.89 7.47 -8.53
C GLU A 66 2.38 8.24 -7.30
N GLY A 67 2.61 9.56 -7.24
CA GLY A 67 2.01 10.44 -6.23
C GLY A 67 2.72 10.47 -4.86
N GLY A 68 3.97 10.01 -4.79
CA GLY A 68 4.80 10.09 -3.59
C GLY A 68 5.71 11.32 -3.53
N HIS A 69 6.64 11.31 -2.58
CA HIS A 69 7.44 12.49 -2.24
C HIS A 69 8.93 12.38 -2.57
N ILE A 70 9.34 11.30 -3.25
CA ILE A 70 10.74 11.08 -3.64
C ILE A 70 10.87 10.84 -5.15
N THR A 71 11.97 11.31 -5.73
CA THR A 71 12.34 11.02 -7.13
C THR A 71 13.64 10.24 -7.12
N LEU A 72 13.61 9.04 -7.69
CA LEU A 72 14.74 8.13 -7.78
C LEU A 72 14.85 7.59 -9.20
N SER A 73 16.07 7.32 -9.66
CA SER A 73 16.27 6.46 -10.83
C SER A 73 15.87 5.01 -10.51
N ASP A 74 15.67 4.20 -11.56
CA ASP A 74 15.35 2.77 -11.40
C ASP A 74 16.39 2.03 -10.55
N GLN A 75 17.69 2.33 -10.73
CA GLN A 75 18.74 1.69 -9.96
C GLN A 75 18.76 2.15 -8.51
N GLU A 76 18.66 3.47 -8.25
CA GLU A 76 18.61 3.99 -6.87
C GLU A 76 17.42 3.41 -6.09
N TYR A 77 16.27 3.22 -6.76
CA TYR A 77 15.08 2.61 -6.18
C TYR A 77 15.33 1.16 -5.72
N VAL A 78 15.87 0.33 -6.61
CA VAL A 78 16.16 -1.08 -6.31
C VAL A 78 17.29 -1.22 -5.30
N ASP A 79 18.34 -0.41 -5.40
CA ASP A 79 19.48 -0.44 -4.48
C ASP A 79 19.05 -0.13 -3.04
N LEU A 80 18.22 0.91 -2.84
CA LEU A 80 17.68 1.24 -1.51
C LEU A 80 16.78 0.14 -0.96
N ILE A 81 15.93 -0.47 -1.79
CA ILE A 81 15.10 -1.61 -1.37
C ILE A 81 15.98 -2.78 -0.91
N LYS A 82 17.00 -3.13 -1.70
CA LYS A 82 17.92 -4.24 -1.39
C LYS A 82 18.73 -3.97 -0.13
N GLU A 83 19.18 -2.74 0.08
CA GLU A 83 19.91 -2.33 1.28
C GLU A 83 19.04 -2.45 2.53
N ILE A 84 17.81 -1.91 2.50
CA ILE A 84 16.86 -2.04 3.61
C ILE A 84 16.51 -3.52 3.86
N ASN A 85 16.28 -4.30 2.81
CA ASN A 85 15.99 -5.72 2.95
C ASN A 85 17.14 -6.51 3.58
N ALA A 86 18.38 -6.26 3.16
CA ALA A 86 19.55 -6.97 3.65
C ALA A 86 19.81 -6.75 5.15
N ILE A 87 19.45 -5.56 5.67
CA ILE A 87 19.71 -5.18 7.06
C ILE A 87 18.51 -5.49 7.96
N TYR A 88 17.28 -5.20 7.49
CA TYR A 88 16.09 -5.17 8.34
C TYR A 88 15.00 -6.18 7.96
N ASN A 89 15.06 -6.77 6.76
CA ASN A 89 14.17 -7.84 6.30
C ASN A 89 12.67 -7.57 6.58
N PRO A 90 12.07 -6.53 5.96
CA PRO A 90 10.66 -6.19 6.17
C PRO A 90 9.74 -7.33 5.70
N ASP A 91 8.61 -7.50 6.38
CA ASP A 91 7.63 -8.56 6.04
C ASP A 91 7.08 -8.42 4.61
N TYR A 92 6.99 -7.18 4.11
CA TYR A 92 6.56 -6.86 2.75
C TYR A 92 7.39 -5.72 2.16
N ILE A 93 7.58 -5.75 0.84
CA ILE A 93 8.26 -4.69 0.09
C ILE A 93 7.32 -4.21 -1.02
N ASP A 94 6.96 -2.93 -1.02
CA ASP A 94 6.22 -2.33 -2.14
C ASP A 94 7.16 -2.12 -3.32
N PHE A 95 6.77 -2.61 -4.50
CA PHE A 95 7.47 -2.42 -5.75
C PHE A 95 6.52 -1.79 -6.78
N GLU A 96 6.79 -0.55 -7.20
CA GLU A 96 5.97 0.16 -8.19
C GLU A 96 6.17 -0.46 -9.59
N TYR A 97 5.28 -1.38 -9.95
CA TYR A 97 5.56 -2.33 -11.04
C TYR A 97 5.73 -1.64 -12.40
N PHE A 98 4.79 -0.78 -12.79
CA PHE A 98 4.84 -0.12 -14.10
C PHE A 98 5.91 0.97 -14.16
N SER A 99 6.10 1.66 -13.05
CA SER A 99 7.09 2.71 -12.88
C SER A 99 8.52 2.14 -12.99
N HIS A 100 8.83 1.04 -12.32
CA HIS A 100 10.19 0.45 -12.28
C HIS A 100 10.31 -0.88 -13.05
N LYS A 101 9.46 -1.10 -14.05
CA LYS A 101 9.37 -2.38 -14.79
C LYS A 101 10.69 -2.83 -15.40
N ALA A 102 11.53 -1.89 -15.86
CA ALA A 102 12.81 -2.19 -16.50
C ALA A 102 13.78 -2.95 -15.58
N VAL A 103 13.73 -2.69 -14.27
CA VAL A 103 14.59 -3.29 -13.25
C VAL A 103 13.88 -4.37 -12.42
N PHE A 104 12.63 -4.70 -12.73
CA PHE A 104 11.86 -5.71 -11.99
C PHE A 104 12.54 -7.10 -11.98
N HIS A 105 13.33 -7.42 -13.01
CA HIS A 105 14.08 -8.67 -13.08
C HIS A 105 15.06 -8.87 -11.91
N GLU A 106 15.49 -7.79 -11.26
CA GLU A 106 16.37 -7.82 -10.08
C GLU A 106 15.64 -8.18 -8.78
N MET A 107 14.30 -8.20 -8.81
CA MET A 107 13.43 -8.43 -7.65
C MET A 107 12.72 -9.78 -7.71
N LEU A 108 12.97 -10.61 -8.74
CA LEU A 108 12.25 -11.87 -8.97
C LEU A 108 12.39 -12.89 -7.83
N ASP A 109 13.50 -12.84 -7.09
CA ASP A 109 13.77 -13.77 -5.98
C ASP A 109 13.11 -13.35 -4.66
N PHE A 110 12.40 -12.22 -4.62
CA PHE A 110 11.75 -11.70 -3.41
C PHE A 110 10.31 -12.23 -3.31
N PRO A 111 10.01 -13.15 -2.37
CA PRO A 111 8.68 -13.77 -2.27
C PRO A 111 7.65 -12.87 -1.57
N ASN A 112 8.07 -11.73 -1.02
CA ASN A 112 7.29 -10.82 -0.18
C ASN A 112 6.88 -9.52 -0.89
N LEU A 113 6.96 -9.45 -2.22
CA LEU A 113 6.64 -8.25 -2.97
C LEU A 113 5.14 -7.93 -2.96
N VAL A 114 4.84 -6.66 -2.68
CA VAL A 114 3.58 -6.00 -2.99
C VAL A 114 3.78 -5.27 -4.32
N LEU A 115 3.39 -5.91 -5.43
CA LEU A 115 3.43 -5.21 -6.71
C LEU A 115 2.34 -4.16 -6.70
N SER A 116 2.73 -2.91 -6.90
CA SER A 116 1.86 -1.77 -6.72
C SER A 116 1.72 -0.94 -7.99
N TYR A 117 0.53 -0.38 -8.19
CA TYR A 117 0.22 0.56 -9.26
C TYR A 117 -0.72 1.64 -8.74
N HIS A 118 -0.34 2.90 -8.93
CA HIS A 118 -1.14 4.05 -8.53
C HIS A 118 -1.36 4.99 -9.72
N ASN A 119 -2.62 5.38 -9.91
CA ASN A 119 -3.00 6.43 -10.85
C ASN A 119 -3.80 7.49 -10.09
N PHE A 120 -3.17 8.65 -9.87
CA PHE A 120 -3.78 9.76 -9.12
C PHE A 120 -4.68 10.63 -9.98
N ASP A 121 -4.67 10.43 -11.30
CA ASP A 121 -5.41 11.25 -12.26
C ASP A 121 -6.72 10.59 -12.67
N GLU A 122 -6.72 9.27 -12.92
CA GLU A 122 -7.90 8.58 -13.46
C GLU A 122 -8.00 7.09 -13.06
N THR A 123 -9.13 6.49 -13.45
CA THR A 123 -9.33 5.04 -13.51
C THR A 123 -9.16 4.65 -14.97
N PRO A 124 -8.02 4.09 -15.36
CA PRO A 124 -7.66 3.98 -16.77
C PRO A 124 -8.50 2.92 -17.48
N GLU A 125 -8.78 3.12 -18.77
CA GLU A 125 -9.57 2.16 -19.57
C GLU A 125 -8.92 0.77 -19.61
N ASN A 126 -7.58 0.71 -19.57
CA ASN A 126 -6.80 -0.53 -19.57
C ASN A 126 -6.53 -1.10 -18.16
N LEU A 127 -7.37 -0.77 -17.18
CA LEU A 127 -7.23 -1.26 -15.81
C LEU A 127 -7.29 -2.80 -15.74
N MET A 128 -8.10 -3.45 -16.57
CA MET A 128 -8.21 -4.91 -16.63
C MET A 128 -6.87 -5.56 -17.02
N GLU A 129 -6.15 -4.97 -17.97
CA GLU A 129 -4.83 -5.42 -18.40
C GLU A 129 -3.82 -5.30 -17.26
N ALA A 130 -3.87 -4.21 -16.48
CA ALA A 130 -3.00 -4.03 -15.32
C ALA A 130 -3.23 -5.12 -14.27
N PHE A 131 -4.50 -5.40 -13.92
CA PHE A 131 -4.85 -6.53 -13.04
C PHE A 131 -4.32 -7.86 -13.59
N SER A 132 -4.55 -8.15 -14.88
CA SER A 132 -4.09 -9.38 -15.52
C SER A 132 -2.58 -9.53 -15.48
N GLU A 133 -1.83 -8.48 -15.83
CA GLU A 133 -0.38 -8.51 -15.87
C GLU A 133 0.21 -8.73 -14.47
N MET A 134 -0.20 -7.93 -13.48
CA MET A 134 0.33 -8.05 -12.11
C MET A 134 -0.06 -9.37 -11.46
N THR A 135 -1.27 -9.89 -11.70
CA THR A 135 -1.73 -11.17 -11.14
C THR A 135 -0.95 -12.36 -11.72
N LYS A 136 -0.60 -12.33 -13.02
CA LYS A 136 0.17 -13.41 -13.66
C LYS A 136 1.57 -13.58 -13.07
N LEU A 137 2.12 -12.54 -12.45
CA LEU A 137 3.41 -12.57 -11.77
C LEU A 137 3.34 -13.20 -10.39
N ALA A 138 2.13 -13.49 -9.88
CA ALA A 138 1.88 -14.12 -8.59
C ALA A 138 2.67 -13.51 -7.40
N PRO A 139 2.66 -12.17 -7.22
CA PRO A 139 3.34 -11.54 -6.11
C PRO A 139 2.63 -11.86 -4.79
N ARG A 140 3.26 -11.52 -3.66
CA ARG A 140 2.63 -11.70 -2.35
C ARG A 140 1.30 -10.96 -2.24
N VAL A 141 1.23 -9.76 -2.84
CA VAL A 141 0.01 -8.94 -2.96
C VAL A 141 0.03 -8.16 -4.28
N VAL A 142 -1.12 -8.08 -4.96
CA VAL A 142 -1.36 -7.11 -6.05
C VAL A 142 -2.08 -5.89 -5.47
N LYS A 143 -1.46 -4.72 -5.52
CA LYS A 143 -1.99 -3.46 -4.97
C LYS A 143 -2.29 -2.45 -6.07
N ILE A 144 -3.54 -2.00 -6.18
CA ILE A 144 -3.96 -1.06 -7.23
C ILE A 144 -4.78 0.06 -6.61
N ALA A 145 -4.35 1.31 -6.80
CA ALA A 145 -5.07 2.50 -6.37
C ALA A 145 -5.31 3.46 -7.53
N VAL A 146 -6.57 3.78 -7.83
CA VAL A 146 -6.93 4.60 -9.00
C VAL A 146 -7.87 5.74 -8.60
N MET A 147 -7.82 6.87 -9.31
CA MET A 147 -8.68 8.02 -9.03
C MET A 147 -9.98 7.94 -9.86
N PRO A 148 -11.16 7.90 -9.23
CA PRO A 148 -12.41 7.90 -9.98
C PRO A 148 -12.72 9.32 -10.50
N GLN A 149 -13.15 9.41 -11.76
CA GLN A 149 -13.77 10.59 -12.37
C GLN A 149 -15.29 10.47 -12.41
N SER A 150 -15.84 9.28 -12.11
CA SER A 150 -17.27 9.01 -12.03
C SER A 150 -17.60 7.95 -10.97
N GLU A 151 -18.87 7.82 -10.58
CA GLU A 151 -19.35 6.71 -9.75
C GLU A 151 -19.13 5.36 -10.44
N GLN A 152 -19.22 5.31 -11.78
CA GLN A 152 -19.01 4.09 -12.55
C GLN A 152 -17.57 3.59 -12.39
N ASP A 153 -16.58 4.48 -12.37
CA ASP A 153 -15.18 4.12 -12.15
C ASP A 153 -14.96 3.42 -10.79
N VAL A 154 -15.70 3.85 -9.76
CA VAL A 154 -15.67 3.20 -8.44
C VAL A 154 -16.20 1.77 -8.54
N LEU A 155 -17.33 1.58 -9.26
CA LEU A 155 -17.92 0.27 -9.49
C LEU A 155 -17.03 -0.62 -10.34
N ASP A 156 -16.35 -0.07 -11.34
CA ASP A 156 -15.46 -0.81 -12.24
C ASP A 156 -14.26 -1.37 -11.47
N LEU A 157 -13.59 -0.56 -10.63
CA LEU A 157 -12.52 -1.04 -9.75
C LEU A 157 -13.02 -2.16 -8.83
N MET A 158 -14.19 -1.99 -8.21
CA MET A 158 -14.78 -3.01 -7.34
C MET A 158 -15.09 -4.31 -8.09
N ASN A 159 -15.65 -4.23 -9.29
CA ASN A 159 -15.97 -5.38 -10.13
C ASN A 159 -14.71 -6.09 -10.64
N TYR A 160 -13.67 -5.35 -11.06
CA TYR A 160 -12.40 -5.95 -11.45
C TYR A 160 -11.76 -6.70 -10.27
N THR A 161 -11.73 -6.08 -9.09
CA THR A 161 -11.21 -6.75 -7.87
C THR A 161 -11.95 -8.06 -7.62
N ARG A 162 -13.28 -8.05 -7.67
CA ARG A 162 -14.11 -9.25 -7.44
C ARG A 162 -13.90 -10.31 -8.51
N GLY A 163 -13.85 -9.92 -9.78
CA GLY A 163 -13.60 -10.82 -10.90
C GLY A 163 -12.25 -11.52 -10.79
N PHE A 164 -11.18 -10.75 -10.55
CA PHE A 164 -9.83 -11.29 -10.43
C PHE A 164 -9.65 -12.15 -9.16
N LYS A 165 -10.22 -11.77 -8.01
CA LYS A 165 -10.18 -12.62 -6.80
C LYS A 165 -10.95 -13.93 -7.00
N THR A 166 -12.06 -13.94 -7.74
CA THR A 166 -12.79 -15.18 -8.04
C THR A 166 -12.00 -16.10 -8.97
N LEU A 167 -11.29 -15.55 -9.96
CA LEU A 167 -10.45 -16.33 -10.87
C LEU A 167 -9.14 -16.80 -10.22
N ASN A 168 -8.64 -16.07 -9.23
CA ASN A 168 -7.36 -16.29 -8.55
C ASN A 168 -7.58 -16.28 -7.03
N PRO A 169 -8.23 -17.31 -6.46
CA PRO A 169 -8.68 -17.30 -5.06
C PRO A 169 -7.53 -17.17 -4.05
N GLU A 170 -6.35 -17.70 -4.38
CA GLU A 170 -5.16 -17.64 -3.52
C GLU A 170 -4.36 -16.33 -3.64
N GLN A 171 -4.60 -15.54 -4.70
CA GLN A 171 -3.91 -14.26 -4.88
C GLN A 171 -4.51 -13.23 -3.93
N GLU A 172 -3.66 -12.57 -3.14
CA GLU A 172 -4.09 -11.46 -2.29
C GLU A 172 -4.09 -10.15 -3.07
N PHE A 173 -5.16 -9.37 -2.88
CA PHE A 173 -5.35 -8.07 -3.52
C PHE A 173 -5.51 -6.96 -2.46
N ALA A 174 -5.02 -5.78 -2.78
CA ALA A 174 -5.20 -4.57 -2.01
C ALA A 174 -5.63 -3.43 -2.94
N THR A 175 -6.93 -3.28 -3.16
CA THR A 175 -7.47 -2.38 -4.18
C THR A 175 -8.29 -1.25 -3.59
N MET A 176 -8.19 -0.07 -4.19
CA MET A 176 -8.99 1.08 -3.76
C MET A 176 -9.22 2.09 -4.88
N SER A 177 -10.43 2.62 -4.92
CA SER A 177 -10.74 3.86 -5.62
C SER A 177 -10.48 5.02 -4.65
N MET A 178 -9.73 6.02 -5.10
CA MET A 178 -9.28 7.14 -4.28
C MET A 178 -10.31 8.27 -4.17
N GLY A 179 -9.99 9.27 -3.36
CA GLY A 179 -10.83 10.46 -3.20
C GLY A 179 -12.11 10.21 -2.41
N LYS A 180 -12.93 11.26 -2.27
CA LYS A 180 -14.21 11.17 -1.54
C LYS A 180 -15.18 10.20 -2.23
N LEU A 181 -15.19 10.21 -3.56
CA LEU A 181 -16.09 9.40 -4.39
C LEU A 181 -15.80 7.89 -4.22
N GLY A 182 -14.53 7.51 -4.18
CA GLY A 182 -14.09 6.13 -4.04
C GLY A 182 -14.16 5.53 -2.63
N ARG A 183 -14.55 6.30 -1.59
CA ARG A 183 -14.53 5.82 -0.18
C ARG A 183 -15.25 4.48 0.02
N LEU A 184 -16.35 4.24 -0.70
CA LEU A 184 -17.10 2.99 -0.62
C LEU A 184 -16.20 1.77 -0.90
N SER A 185 -15.28 1.87 -1.85
CA SER A 185 -14.41 0.74 -2.21
C SER A 185 -13.48 0.32 -1.06
N ARG A 186 -13.11 1.27 -0.16
CA ARG A 186 -12.26 0.99 1.01
C ARG A 186 -12.98 0.23 2.11
N LEU A 187 -14.32 0.28 2.10
CA LEU A 187 -15.21 -0.34 3.08
C LEU A 187 -15.71 -1.71 2.58
N ALA A 188 -15.81 -1.88 1.26
CA ALA A 188 -16.37 -3.07 0.63
C ALA A 188 -15.38 -4.23 0.47
N GLY A 189 -14.24 -4.21 1.16
CA GLY A 189 -13.12 -5.11 0.94
C GLY A 189 -13.49 -6.60 1.02
N ASP A 190 -14.24 -7.01 2.05
CA ASP A 190 -14.63 -8.42 2.21
C ASP A 190 -15.60 -8.90 1.11
N VAL A 191 -16.42 -8.00 0.56
CA VAL A 191 -17.32 -8.31 -0.58
C VAL A 191 -16.53 -8.46 -1.87
N VAL A 192 -15.69 -7.46 -2.19
CA VAL A 192 -14.97 -7.42 -3.46
C VAL A 192 -13.72 -8.31 -3.47
N GLY A 193 -13.24 -8.75 -2.31
CA GLY A 193 -12.03 -9.56 -2.20
C GLY A 193 -10.73 -8.75 -2.09
N SER A 194 -10.79 -7.50 -1.60
CA SER A 194 -9.59 -6.75 -1.20
C SER A 194 -9.24 -7.08 0.24
N SER A 195 -8.11 -7.74 0.43
CA SER A 195 -7.67 -8.25 1.72
C SER A 195 -7.19 -7.14 2.66
N TRP A 196 -6.69 -6.03 2.12
CA TRP A 196 -6.12 -4.92 2.88
C TRP A 196 -6.91 -3.63 2.64
N THR A 197 -7.08 -2.83 3.70
CA THR A 197 -7.59 -1.46 3.62
C THR A 197 -6.66 -0.49 4.31
N PHE A 198 -6.46 0.66 3.69
CA PHE A 198 -5.54 1.69 4.17
C PHE A 198 -6.31 2.79 4.89
N VAL A 199 -5.94 3.03 6.15
CA VAL A 199 -6.56 4.02 7.03
C VAL A 199 -5.61 5.18 7.32
N SER A 200 -6.18 6.31 7.75
CA SER A 200 -5.40 7.40 8.34
C SER A 200 -5.45 7.34 9.87
N LEU A 201 -4.37 7.76 10.52
CA LEU A 201 -4.36 8.10 11.94
C LEU A 201 -4.58 9.61 12.08
N ASP A 202 -3.54 10.38 12.40
CA ASP A 202 -3.63 11.84 12.49
C ASP A 202 -3.60 12.53 11.12
N GLN A 203 -2.88 11.94 10.15
CA GLN A 203 -2.73 12.45 8.80
C GLN A 203 -3.05 11.36 7.77
N ALA A 204 -3.64 11.77 6.66
CA ALA A 204 -3.89 10.89 5.52
C ALA A 204 -2.65 10.84 4.61
N SER A 205 -2.26 9.64 4.18
CA SER A 205 -1.19 9.41 3.20
C SER A 205 -1.68 9.41 1.75
N ALA A 206 -2.99 9.32 1.53
CA ALA A 206 -3.63 9.36 0.22
C ALA A 206 -5.06 9.96 0.28
N PRO A 207 -5.58 10.57 -0.81
CA PRO A 207 -6.92 11.13 -0.84
C PRO A 207 -8.01 10.09 -0.57
N GLY A 208 -8.98 10.46 0.27
CA GLY A 208 -10.15 9.63 0.58
C GLY A 208 -9.93 8.58 1.67
N GLN A 209 -8.80 8.59 2.38
CA GLN A 209 -8.61 7.72 3.55
C GLN A 209 -9.66 8.00 4.63
N VAL A 210 -10.10 6.90 5.24
CA VAL A 210 -11.01 6.89 6.40
C VAL A 210 -10.14 6.73 7.65
N SER A 211 -10.50 7.41 8.74
CA SER A 211 -9.75 7.29 9.99
C SER A 211 -9.80 5.85 10.51
N LEU A 212 -8.77 5.40 11.23
CA LEU A 212 -8.79 4.09 11.90
C LEU A 212 -10.03 3.92 12.78
N ALA A 213 -10.40 4.97 13.53
CA ALA A 213 -11.56 4.94 14.41
C ALA A 213 -12.88 4.71 13.65
N ASP A 214 -13.07 5.39 12.52
CA ASP A 214 -14.28 5.24 11.70
C ASP A 214 -14.27 3.91 10.94
N MET A 215 -13.11 3.48 10.43
CA MET A 215 -12.99 2.17 9.77
C MET A 215 -13.37 1.04 10.73
N LYS A 216 -12.88 1.07 11.97
CA LYS A 216 -13.27 0.08 12.99
C LYS A 216 -14.78 0.05 13.23
N ARG A 217 -15.43 1.21 13.31
CA ARG A 217 -16.90 1.29 13.48
C ARG A 217 -17.63 0.68 12.30
N ILE A 218 -17.19 0.97 11.09
CA ILE A 218 -17.82 0.45 9.87
C ILE A 218 -17.63 -1.05 9.77
N LEU A 219 -16.41 -1.56 9.99
CA LEU A 219 -16.15 -3.00 9.98
C LEU A 219 -16.94 -3.73 11.04
N HIS A 220 -17.05 -3.16 12.23
CA HIS A 220 -17.91 -3.74 13.27
C HIS A 220 -19.37 -3.88 12.80
N VAL A 221 -19.93 -2.89 12.10
CA VAL A 221 -21.30 -2.96 11.54
C VAL A 221 -21.41 -3.95 10.39
N LEU A 222 -20.38 -4.11 9.57
CA LEU A 222 -20.39 -5.04 8.43
C LEU A 222 -20.17 -6.50 8.85
N GLU A 223 -19.44 -6.73 9.94
CA GLU A 223 -19.11 -8.04 10.49
C GLU A 223 -20.08 -8.50 11.60
N SER A 224 -20.86 -7.58 12.20
CA SER A 224 -21.86 -7.93 13.21
C SER A 224 -23.01 -8.72 12.59
N GLU A 225 -23.30 -9.91 13.13
CA GLU A 225 -24.46 -10.74 12.78
C GLU A 225 -25.71 -10.42 13.65
N ASP A 226 -25.74 -9.26 14.32
CA ASP A 226 -26.85 -8.82 15.19
C ASP A 226 -28.15 -8.49 14.43
#